data_AF-A0A9X1U0K3-F1
#
_entry.id   AF-A0A9X1U0K3-F1
#
_cell.length_a   1.000
_cell.length_b   1.000
_cell.length_c   1.000
_cell.angle_alpha   90.00
_cell.angle_beta   90.00
_cell.angle_gamma   90.00
#
_symmetry.space_group_name_H-M   'P 1'
#
loop_
_entity.id
_entity.type
_entity.pdbx_description
1 polymer ?
#
loop_
_entity_poly.entity_id
_entity_poly.type
_entity_poly.pdbx_seq_one_letter_code
_entity_poly.pdbx_strand_id
1 'polypeptide(L)'
;MSDASSPTSPTSPSLYARIVEKLGGRDGAVLQFLKFGIVGGSGVFVNFAVLIIVRRFFGDVLSILPDDPFLNLLGSRFHIRWYHIFLTIAFVVANTWNYQLNRWWTFKGSFKPRWWRGYIAFLMTGVGALVVNLLVATSLMNANSPISLPTDIFDDSTGLRTRLYWANLIGTFVSMPVNFILNKIWAFRKPKKTTVVEDAEPV
;
A
#
# COMPACT_ATOMS: atom_id res chain seq x y z
N MET A 1 -55.50 -42.28 -0.60
CA MET A 1 -54.10 -42.53 -0.19
C MET A 1 -53.29 -41.33 -0.67
N SER A 2 -53.24 -40.27 0.14
CA SER A 2 -52.52 -39.03 -0.19
C SER A 2 -51.75 -38.59 1.06
N ASP A 3 -50.46 -38.87 1.07
CA ASP A 3 -49.53 -38.30 2.05
C ASP A 3 -49.19 -36.87 1.60
N ALA A 4 -49.66 -35.88 2.35
CA ALA A 4 -49.20 -34.51 2.26
C ALA A 4 -48.11 -34.31 3.33
N SER A 5 -46.84 -34.40 2.92
CA SER A 5 -45.70 -33.99 3.75
C SER A 5 -45.69 -32.47 3.88
N SER A 6 -45.77 -32.01 5.13
CA SER A 6 -45.82 -30.62 5.54
C SER A 6 -44.49 -29.88 5.25
N PRO A 7 -44.54 -28.57 4.91
CA PRO A 7 -43.33 -27.78 4.70
C PRO A 7 -42.67 -27.46 6.05
N THR A 8 -41.42 -27.86 6.24
CA THR A 8 -40.62 -27.45 7.39
C THR A 8 -40.30 -25.96 7.27
N SER A 9 -40.86 -25.14 8.18
CA SER A 9 -40.53 -23.72 8.28
C SER A 9 -39.05 -23.52 8.64
N PRO A 10 -38.33 -22.54 8.05
CA PRO A 10 -36.96 -22.27 8.42
C PRO A 10 -36.89 -21.73 9.86
N THR A 11 -36.15 -22.41 10.73
CA THR A 11 -35.91 -21.98 12.11
C THR A 11 -35.16 -20.64 12.12
N SER A 12 -35.78 -19.60 12.66
CA SER A 12 -35.14 -18.30 12.80
C SER A 12 -33.89 -18.41 13.70
N PRO A 13 -32.74 -17.81 13.34
CA PRO A 13 -31.52 -17.92 14.14
C PRO A 13 -31.77 -17.45 15.58
N SER A 14 -31.30 -18.24 16.55
CA SER A 14 -31.44 -17.93 17.97
C SER A 14 -30.85 -16.56 18.29
N LEU A 15 -31.40 -15.88 19.32
CA LEU A 15 -30.89 -14.59 19.77
C LEU A 15 -29.38 -14.65 20.06
N TYR A 16 -28.90 -15.80 20.54
CA TYR A 16 -27.49 -16.09 20.75
C TYR A 16 -26.69 -16.10 19.44
N ALA A 17 -27.19 -16.76 18.38
CA ALA A 17 -26.57 -16.74 17.07
C ALA A 17 -26.51 -15.32 16.47
N ARG A 18 -27.57 -14.52 16.65
CA ARG A 18 -27.60 -13.11 16.21
C ARG A 18 -26.63 -12.23 17.01
N ILE A 19 -26.47 -12.47 18.31
CA ILE A 19 -25.51 -11.74 19.15
C ILE A 19 -24.07 -12.12 18.76
N VAL A 20 -23.78 -13.41 18.57
CA VAL A 20 -22.46 -13.89 18.13
C VAL A 20 -22.12 -13.39 16.72
N GLU A 21 -23.09 -13.35 15.80
CA GLU A 21 -22.92 -12.79 14.45
C GLU A 21 -22.66 -11.28 14.49
N LYS A 22 -23.41 -10.54 15.32
CA LYS A 22 -23.31 -9.09 15.48
C LYS A 22 -22.05 -8.65 16.25
N LEU A 23 -21.54 -9.48 17.16
CA LEU A 23 -20.27 -9.29 17.87
C LEU A 23 -19.08 -9.72 17.00
N GLY A 24 -19.16 -10.88 16.33
CA GLY A 24 -18.11 -11.40 15.45
C GLY A 24 -17.84 -10.52 14.22
N GLY A 25 -18.85 -9.76 13.74
CA GLY A 25 -18.72 -8.87 12.58
C GLY A 25 -17.96 -7.57 12.85
N ARG A 26 -18.07 -6.96 14.04
CA ARG A 26 -17.37 -5.71 14.39
C ARG A 26 -15.95 -5.96 14.92
N ASP A 27 -15.78 -6.98 15.76
CA ASP A 27 -14.49 -7.26 16.39
C ASP A 27 -13.48 -7.82 15.37
N GLY A 28 -13.96 -8.63 14.41
CA GLY A 28 -13.16 -9.13 13.31
C GLY A 28 -12.63 -8.03 12.37
N ALA A 29 -13.46 -7.03 12.06
CA ALA A 29 -13.07 -5.91 11.19
C ALA A 29 -12.04 -4.99 11.86
N VAL A 30 -12.21 -4.69 13.16
CA VAL A 30 -11.25 -3.90 13.93
C VAL A 30 -9.91 -4.63 14.05
N LEU A 31 -9.93 -5.94 14.32
CA LEU A 31 -8.71 -6.75 14.38
C LEU A 31 -8.01 -6.83 13.02
N GLN A 32 -8.75 -6.95 11.92
CA GLN A 32 -8.20 -6.91 10.56
C GLN A 32 -7.58 -5.55 10.24
N PHE A 33 -8.18 -4.45 10.69
CA PHE A 33 -7.63 -3.11 10.55
C PHE A 33 -6.32 -2.94 11.33
N LEU A 34 -6.27 -3.41 12.58
CA LEU A 34 -5.04 -3.39 13.38
C LEU A 34 -3.92 -4.22 12.73
N LYS A 35 -4.24 -5.44 12.26
CA LYS A 35 -3.30 -6.29 11.51
C LYS A 35 -2.80 -5.59 10.25
N PHE A 36 -3.69 -4.94 9.50
CA PHE A 36 -3.31 -4.16 8.33
C PHE A 36 -2.36 -3.02 8.69
N GLY A 37 -2.59 -2.31 9.79
CA GLY A 37 -1.68 -1.29 10.32
C GLY A 37 -0.30 -1.85 10.69
N ILE A 38 -0.24 -2.99 11.38
CA ILE A 38 1.01 -3.67 11.74
C ILE A 38 1.78 -4.11 10.50
N VAL A 39 1.09 -4.72 9.53
CA VAL A 39 1.70 -5.14 8.26
C VAL A 39 2.24 -3.90 7.53
N GLY A 40 1.44 -2.83 7.45
CA GLY A 40 1.87 -1.56 6.86
C GLY A 40 3.12 -0.98 7.50
N GLY A 41 3.18 -0.99 8.84
CA GLY A 41 4.38 -0.59 9.59
C GLY A 41 5.60 -1.45 9.28
N SER A 42 5.45 -2.78 9.20
CA SER A 42 6.54 -3.69 8.82
C SER A 42 7.08 -3.39 7.42
N GLY A 43 6.20 -2.99 6.49
CA GLY A 43 6.59 -2.57 5.16
C GLY A 43 7.49 -1.33 5.15
N VAL A 44 7.31 -0.39 6.08
CA VAL A 44 8.20 0.78 6.21
C VAL A 44 9.62 0.36 6.59
N PHE A 45 9.75 -0.58 7.53
CA PHE A 45 11.06 -1.14 7.90
C PHE A 45 11.72 -1.88 6.73
N VAL A 46 10.96 -2.71 6.01
CA VAL A 46 11.45 -3.41 4.81
C VAL A 46 11.86 -2.42 3.73
N ASN A 47 11.08 -1.36 3.50
CA ASN A 47 11.40 -0.31 2.55
C ASN A 47 12.76 0.33 2.87
N PHE A 48 12.97 0.69 4.14
CA PHE A 48 14.22 1.31 4.57
C PHE A 48 15.41 0.36 4.44
N ALA A 49 15.25 -0.91 4.84
CA ALA A 49 16.28 -1.93 4.70
C ALA A 49 16.67 -2.15 3.23
N VAL A 50 15.69 -2.24 2.33
CA VAL A 50 15.94 -2.39 0.89
C VAL A 50 16.62 -1.16 0.32
N LEU A 51 16.22 0.05 0.74
CA LEU A 51 16.88 1.28 0.30
C LEU A 51 18.36 1.30 0.70
N ILE A 52 18.71 0.88 1.92
CA ILE A 52 20.10 0.77 2.35
C ILE A 52 20.86 -0.19 1.46
N ILE A 53 20.31 -1.39 1.24
CA ILE A 53 20.95 -2.44 0.43
C ILE A 53 21.15 -1.95 -1.02
N VAL A 54 20.11 -1.39 -1.63
CA VAL A 54 20.15 -0.90 -3.01
C VAL A 54 21.15 0.25 -3.16
N ARG A 55 21.12 1.25 -2.28
CA ARG A 55 22.09 2.36 -2.32
C ARG A 55 23.53 1.83 -2.23
N ARG A 56 23.80 0.92 -1.28
CA ARG A 56 25.14 0.36 -1.12
C ARG A 56 25.55 -0.50 -2.30
N PHE A 57 24.67 -1.34 -2.81
CA PHE A 57 24.98 -2.17 -3.97
C PHE A 57 25.30 -1.31 -5.20
N PHE A 58 24.46 -0.33 -5.53
CA PHE A 58 24.70 0.54 -6.69
C PHE A 58 25.92 1.45 -6.50
N GLY A 59 26.13 2.00 -5.30
CA GLY A 59 27.29 2.82 -5.01
C GLY A 59 28.60 2.02 -4.98
N ASP A 60 28.65 0.96 -4.16
CA ASP A 60 29.88 0.22 -3.87
C ASP A 60 30.27 -0.74 -5.01
N VAL A 61 29.29 -1.31 -5.73
CA VAL A 61 29.54 -2.31 -6.80
C VAL A 61 29.50 -1.69 -8.19
N LEU A 62 28.55 -0.77 -8.45
CA LEU A 62 28.33 -0.21 -9.77
C LEU A 62 28.87 1.21 -9.94
N SER A 63 29.38 1.84 -8.87
CA SER A 63 29.82 3.24 -8.86
C SER A 63 28.75 4.24 -9.31
N ILE A 64 27.48 3.92 -9.02
CA ILE A 64 26.31 4.76 -9.34
C ILE A 64 25.83 5.43 -8.05
N LEU A 65 25.89 6.76 -8.02
CA LEU A 65 25.49 7.58 -6.87
C LEU A 65 24.00 7.97 -6.95
N PRO A 66 23.35 8.23 -5.81
CA PRO A 66 21.94 8.65 -5.78
C PRO A 66 21.60 9.85 -6.66
N ASP A 67 22.50 10.84 -6.70
CA ASP A 67 22.29 12.09 -7.43
C ASP A 67 22.63 11.97 -8.91
N ASP A 68 23.21 10.87 -9.37
CA ASP A 68 23.56 10.73 -10.78
C ASP A 68 22.32 10.84 -11.67
N PRO A 69 22.43 11.48 -12.84
CA PRO A 69 21.33 11.57 -13.78
C PRO A 69 21.03 10.18 -14.36
N PHE A 70 19.77 9.79 -14.36
CA PHE A 70 19.29 8.56 -14.99
C PHE A 70 18.62 8.87 -16.33
N LEU A 71 17.65 9.78 -16.35
CA LEU A 71 16.92 10.16 -17.57
C LEU A 71 16.52 11.63 -17.53
N ASN A 72 16.73 12.34 -18.63
CA ASN A 72 16.25 13.72 -18.80
C ASN A 72 14.75 13.73 -19.13
N LEU A 73 13.98 14.56 -18.42
CA LEU A 73 12.54 14.69 -18.67
C LEU A 73 12.29 15.59 -19.86
N LEU A 74 12.02 15.00 -21.03
CA LEU A 74 11.55 15.68 -22.25
C LEU A 74 12.45 16.84 -22.71
N GLY A 75 13.77 16.74 -22.52
CA GLY A 75 14.73 17.80 -22.86
C GLY A 75 14.73 18.98 -21.88
N SER A 76 14.04 18.88 -20.76
CA SER A 76 13.97 19.94 -19.75
C SER A 76 15.17 19.92 -18.79
N ARG A 77 15.27 20.93 -17.92
CA ARG A 77 16.25 20.95 -16.82
C ARG A 77 16.01 19.88 -15.74
N PHE A 78 14.82 19.26 -15.74
CA PHE A 78 14.47 18.25 -14.74
C PHE A 78 14.97 16.87 -15.18
N HIS A 79 15.61 16.18 -14.24
CA HIS A 79 16.16 14.85 -14.46
C HIS A 79 15.55 13.88 -13.47
N ILE A 80 15.10 12.72 -13.97
CA ILE A 80 15.00 11.53 -13.14
C ILE A 80 16.44 11.16 -12.78
N ARG A 81 16.74 11.21 -11.49
CA ARG A 81 18.02 10.77 -10.90
C ARG A 81 17.92 9.37 -10.35
N TRP A 82 19.06 8.72 -10.14
CA TRP A 82 19.12 7.32 -9.66
C TRP A 82 18.42 7.08 -8.33
N TYR A 83 18.37 8.07 -7.44
CA TYR A 83 17.60 7.92 -6.21
C TYR A 83 16.12 7.59 -6.46
N HIS A 84 15.49 8.09 -7.53
CA HIS A 84 14.10 7.75 -7.85
C HIS A 84 13.94 6.26 -8.13
N ILE A 85 14.94 5.67 -8.79
CA ILE A 85 14.98 4.24 -9.09
C ILE A 85 15.15 3.46 -7.78
N PHE A 86 16.04 3.90 -6.90
CA PHE A 86 16.27 3.25 -5.59
C PHE A 86 15.00 3.26 -4.72
N LEU A 87 14.32 4.41 -4.63
CA LEU A 87 13.07 4.56 -3.90
C LEU A 87 11.95 3.69 -4.49
N THR A 88 11.90 3.59 -5.82
CA THR A 88 10.92 2.74 -6.52
C THR A 88 11.16 1.25 -6.24
N ILE A 89 12.40 0.78 -6.30
CA ILE A 89 12.75 -0.61 -5.95
C ILE A 89 12.38 -0.91 -4.50
N ALA A 90 12.77 -0.03 -3.57
CA ALA A 90 12.43 -0.17 -2.15
C ALA A 90 10.92 -0.23 -1.92
N PHE A 91 10.14 0.61 -2.62
CA PHE A 91 8.69 0.59 -2.57
C PHE A 91 8.12 -0.74 -3.08
N VAL A 92 8.54 -1.22 -4.25
CA VAL A 92 8.01 -2.46 -4.85
C VAL A 92 8.27 -3.66 -3.94
N VAL A 93 9.47 -3.77 -3.38
CA VAL A 93 9.82 -4.88 -2.47
C VAL A 93 9.00 -4.80 -1.18
N ALA A 94 8.90 -3.62 -0.56
CA ALA A 94 8.07 -3.42 0.63
C ALA A 94 6.57 -3.66 0.38
N ASN A 95 6.07 -3.27 -0.80
CA ASN A 95 4.69 -3.48 -1.18
C ASN A 95 4.40 -4.98 -1.40
N THR A 96 5.36 -5.70 -2.00
CA THR A 96 5.32 -7.16 -2.12
C THR A 96 5.29 -7.85 -0.75
N TRP A 97 6.15 -7.41 0.18
CA TRP A 97 6.16 -7.88 1.57
C TRP A 97 4.79 -7.69 2.24
N ASN A 98 4.22 -6.49 2.12
CA ASN A 98 2.90 -6.18 2.66
C ASN A 98 1.80 -7.04 2.05
N TYR A 99 1.82 -7.25 0.73
CA TYR A 99 0.84 -8.11 0.05
C TYR A 99 0.95 -9.55 0.55
N GLN A 100 2.16 -10.08 0.65
CA GLN A 100 2.39 -11.47 1.06
C GLN A 100 1.96 -11.70 2.52
N LEU A 101 2.29 -10.79 3.43
CA LEU A 101 1.83 -10.86 4.82
C LEU A 101 0.31 -10.73 4.92
N ASN A 102 -0.31 -9.79 4.22
CA ASN A 102 -1.77 -9.64 4.22
C ASN A 102 -2.46 -10.90 3.67
N ARG A 103 -1.90 -11.51 2.61
CA ARG A 103 -2.42 -12.73 2.00
C ARG A 103 -2.26 -13.96 2.90
N TRP A 104 -1.15 -14.08 3.63
CA TRP A 104 -0.86 -15.25 4.45
C TRP A 104 -1.49 -15.17 5.85
N TRP A 105 -1.51 -13.98 6.45
CA TRP A 105 -1.92 -13.77 7.83
C TRP A 105 -3.23 -13.00 7.98
N THR A 106 -3.34 -11.77 7.45
CA THR A 106 -4.50 -10.89 7.68
C THR A 106 -5.80 -11.48 7.13
N PHE A 107 -5.77 -12.05 5.91
CA PHE A 107 -6.93 -12.62 5.21
C PHE A 107 -6.88 -14.16 5.14
N LYS A 108 -6.36 -14.81 6.18
CA LYS A 108 -6.36 -16.27 6.28
C LYS A 108 -7.81 -16.77 6.37
N GLY A 109 -8.26 -17.55 5.37
CA GLY A 109 -9.61 -18.12 5.31
C GLY A 109 -10.59 -17.42 4.37
N SER A 110 -10.25 -16.24 3.81
CA SER A 110 -11.08 -15.57 2.80
C SER A 110 -10.82 -16.14 1.39
N PHE A 111 -11.79 -16.01 0.47
CA PHE A 111 -11.55 -16.28 -0.95
C PHE A 111 -10.45 -15.37 -1.48
N LYS A 112 -9.41 -15.96 -2.09
CA LYS A 112 -8.24 -15.21 -2.56
C LYS A 112 -8.23 -15.20 -4.09
N PRO A 113 -8.13 -14.03 -4.75
CA PRO A 113 -7.86 -14.00 -6.17
C PRO A 113 -6.51 -14.68 -6.47
N ARG A 114 -6.31 -15.04 -7.75
CA ARG A 114 -5.01 -15.48 -8.26
C ARG A 114 -3.91 -14.50 -7.83
N TRP A 115 -2.75 -15.02 -7.44
CA TRP A 115 -1.70 -14.26 -6.78
C TRP A 115 -1.35 -12.98 -7.55
N TRP A 116 -1.10 -13.09 -8.86
CA TRP A 116 -0.76 -11.96 -9.73
C TRP A 116 -1.85 -10.90 -9.84
N ARG A 117 -3.11 -11.30 -10.06
CA ARG A 117 -4.22 -10.33 -10.16
C ARG A 117 -4.40 -9.56 -8.84
N GLY A 118 -4.30 -10.26 -7.71
CA GLY A 118 -4.36 -9.61 -6.39
C GLY A 118 -3.17 -8.69 -6.12
N TYR A 119 -1.96 -9.13 -6.49
CA TYR A 119 -0.74 -8.36 -6.31
C TYR A 119 -0.76 -7.07 -7.13
N ILE A 120 -1.10 -7.13 -8.42
CA ILE A 120 -1.18 -5.94 -9.27
C ILE A 120 -2.25 -4.97 -8.75
N ALA A 121 -3.43 -5.45 -8.35
CA ALA A 121 -4.44 -4.59 -7.74
C ALA A 121 -3.93 -3.91 -6.46
N PHE A 122 -3.20 -4.64 -5.62
CA PHE A 122 -2.59 -4.12 -4.39
C PHE A 122 -1.42 -3.16 -4.65
N LEU A 123 -0.62 -3.41 -5.69
CA LEU A 123 0.46 -2.51 -6.08
C LEU A 123 -0.10 -1.18 -6.59
N MET A 124 -1.15 -1.25 -7.42
CA MET A 124 -1.81 -0.08 -8.01
C MET A 124 -2.41 0.85 -6.96
N THR A 125 -2.92 0.33 -5.83
CA THR A 125 -3.38 1.20 -4.74
C THR A 125 -2.24 2.02 -4.12
N GLY A 126 -1.02 1.51 -4.12
CA GLY A 126 0.15 2.18 -3.56
C GLY A 126 0.88 3.12 -4.52
N VAL A 127 0.58 3.13 -5.82
CA VAL A 127 1.30 3.95 -6.82
C VAL A 127 1.21 5.44 -6.49
N GLY A 128 0.05 5.93 -6.05
CA GLY A 128 -0.06 7.35 -5.69
C GLY A 128 0.78 7.72 -4.45
N ALA A 129 0.93 6.79 -3.50
CA ALA A 129 1.85 6.96 -2.37
C ALA A 129 3.31 7.00 -2.84
N LEU A 130 3.68 6.13 -3.78
CA LEU A 130 5.01 6.17 -4.40
C LEU A 130 5.26 7.52 -5.09
N VAL A 131 4.32 8.02 -5.89
CA VAL A 131 4.46 9.31 -6.59
C VAL A 131 4.70 10.44 -5.58
N VAL A 132 3.91 10.50 -4.50
CA VAL A 132 4.11 11.51 -3.45
C VAL A 132 5.48 11.38 -2.79
N ASN A 133 5.91 10.15 -2.47
CA ASN A 133 7.24 9.92 -1.89
C ASN A 133 8.35 10.43 -2.82
N LEU A 134 8.26 10.17 -4.13
CA LEU A 134 9.21 10.64 -5.13
C LEU A 134 9.23 12.18 -5.25
N LEU A 135 8.07 12.83 -5.21
CA LEU A 135 7.97 14.30 -5.26
C LEU A 135 8.56 14.95 -4.01
N VAL A 136 8.25 14.40 -2.83
CA VAL A 136 8.82 14.88 -1.56
C VAL A 136 10.33 14.65 -1.56
N ALA A 137 10.80 13.46 -1.91
CA ALA A 137 12.23 13.17 -1.99
C ALA A 137 12.95 14.12 -2.97
N THR A 138 12.35 14.41 -4.13
CA THR A 138 12.89 15.38 -5.08
C THR A 138 12.99 16.78 -4.49
N SER A 139 11.97 17.21 -3.75
CA SER A 139 11.96 18.51 -3.11
C SER A 139 12.97 18.60 -1.97
N LEU A 140 13.24 17.49 -1.28
CA LEU A 140 14.21 17.42 -0.17
C LEU A 140 15.66 17.25 -0.66
N MET A 141 15.87 16.60 -1.81
CA MET A 141 17.22 16.33 -2.34
C MET A 141 17.74 17.43 -3.26
N ASN A 142 16.86 18.17 -3.95
CA ASN A 142 17.27 19.26 -4.84
C ASN A 142 17.75 20.48 -4.03
N ALA A 143 19.04 20.84 -4.14
CA ALA A 143 19.63 21.98 -3.43
C ALA A 143 18.99 23.34 -3.78
N ASN A 144 18.33 23.46 -4.93
CA ASN A 144 17.62 24.69 -5.33
C ASN A 144 16.19 24.74 -4.78
N SER A 145 15.74 23.71 -4.07
CA SER A 145 14.40 23.64 -3.48
C SER A 145 14.34 24.40 -2.16
N PRO A 146 13.26 25.15 -1.86
CA PRO A 146 13.11 25.85 -0.59
C PRO A 146 13.12 24.94 0.64
N ILE A 147 12.76 23.67 0.46
CA ILE A 147 12.69 22.67 1.54
C ILE A 147 13.82 21.63 1.45
N SER A 148 14.90 21.93 0.73
CA SER A 148 16.03 21.01 0.62
C SER A 148 16.61 20.68 2.00
N LEU A 149 17.01 19.43 2.20
CA LEU A 149 17.69 19.05 3.42
C LEU A 149 19.08 19.73 3.48
N PRO A 150 19.52 20.20 4.67
CA PRO A 150 20.82 20.85 4.84
C PRO A 150 21.99 19.90 4.54
N THR A 151 22.96 20.34 3.72
CA THR A 151 24.15 19.53 3.29
C THR A 151 25.22 19.46 4.35
N ASP A 152 25.28 20.41 5.26
CA ASP A 152 26.17 20.46 6.41
C ASP A 152 25.80 19.42 7.49
N ILE A 153 24.51 19.08 7.59
CA ILE A 153 24.01 18.02 8.51
C ILE A 153 23.95 16.68 7.79
N PHE A 154 23.31 16.65 6.61
CA PHE A 154 23.13 15.44 5.81
C PHE A 154 24.16 15.40 4.68
N ASP A 155 25.40 15.14 5.09
CA ASP A 155 26.61 15.13 4.26
C ASP A 155 27.01 13.74 3.74
N ASP A 156 26.15 12.73 3.95
CA ASP A 156 26.37 11.35 3.52
C ASP A 156 27.61 10.65 4.15
N SER A 157 28.25 11.25 5.15
CA SER A 157 29.43 10.67 5.84
C SER A 157 29.13 9.40 6.63
N THR A 158 27.90 9.26 7.12
CA THR A 158 27.43 8.09 7.88
C THR A 158 26.02 7.72 7.45
N GLY A 159 25.56 6.52 7.83
CA GLY A 159 24.18 6.09 7.55
C GLY A 159 23.13 7.06 8.10
N LEU A 160 23.30 7.57 9.32
CA LEU A 160 22.37 8.55 9.90
C LEU A 160 22.48 9.95 9.29
N ARG A 161 23.59 10.28 8.63
CA ARG A 161 23.76 11.54 7.90
C ARG A 161 23.46 11.39 6.40
N THR A 162 23.00 10.21 5.97
CA THR A 162 22.67 9.96 4.56
C THR A 162 21.36 10.65 4.19
N ARG A 163 21.43 11.68 3.35
CA ARG A 163 20.31 12.54 2.95
C ARG A 163 19.17 11.75 2.32
N LEU A 164 19.49 10.81 1.43
CA LEU A 164 18.51 9.96 0.76
C LEU A 164 17.62 9.20 1.75
N TYR A 165 18.19 8.74 2.87
CA TYR A 165 17.45 7.96 3.87
C TYR A 165 16.39 8.82 4.55
N TRP A 166 16.74 10.06 4.89
CA TRP A 166 15.78 11.02 5.46
C TRP A 166 14.75 11.49 4.47
N ALA A 167 15.15 11.73 3.21
CA ALA A 167 14.24 12.10 2.14
C ALA A 167 13.16 11.02 1.94
N ASN A 168 13.56 9.74 1.91
CA ASN A 168 12.62 8.62 1.82
C ASN A 168 11.75 8.47 3.07
N LEU A 169 12.32 8.64 4.27
CA LEU A 169 11.59 8.49 5.52
C LEU A 169 10.49 9.54 5.63
N ILE A 170 10.83 10.81 5.41
CA ILE A 170 9.88 11.93 5.41
C ILE A 170 8.84 11.73 4.32
N GLY A 171 9.26 11.42 3.10
CA GLY A 171 8.35 11.18 1.99
C GLY A 171 7.40 10.00 2.23
N THR A 172 7.86 8.93 2.89
CA THR A 172 7.02 7.80 3.30
C THR A 172 5.94 8.24 4.30
N PHE A 173 6.31 9.01 5.32
CA PHE A 173 5.35 9.54 6.29
C PHE A 173 4.33 10.49 5.65
N VAL A 174 4.77 11.40 4.78
CA VAL A 174 3.90 12.32 4.02
C VAL A 174 2.97 11.56 3.07
N SER A 175 3.41 10.41 2.55
CA SER A 175 2.61 9.59 1.64
C SER A 175 1.53 8.78 2.35
N MET A 176 1.62 8.55 3.67
CA MET A 176 0.63 7.75 4.40
C MET A 176 -0.78 8.35 4.34
N PRO A 177 -1.00 9.66 4.63
CA PRO A 177 -2.31 10.29 4.47
C PRO A 177 -2.84 10.23 3.03
N VAL A 178 -1.97 10.45 2.04
CA VAL A 178 -2.37 10.42 0.62
C VAL A 178 -2.79 9.02 0.20
N ASN A 179 -2.03 8.01 0.60
CA ASN A 179 -2.38 6.62 0.36
C ASN A 179 -3.76 6.27 0.95
N PHE A 180 -4.06 6.74 2.16
CA PHE A 180 -5.36 6.57 2.79
C PHE A 180 -6.48 7.22 1.97
N ILE A 181 -6.30 8.47 1.52
CA ILE A 181 -7.29 9.21 0.73
C ILE A 181 -7.55 8.50 -0.61
N LEU A 182 -6.51 8.08 -1.32
CA LEU A 182 -6.65 7.37 -2.60
C LEU A 182 -7.38 6.03 -2.43
N ASN A 183 -7.02 5.25 -1.40
CA ASN A 183 -7.72 4.02 -1.08
C ASN A 183 -9.19 4.25 -0.73
N LYS A 184 -9.49 5.33 0.00
CA LYS A 184 -10.86 5.70 0.37
C LYS A 184 -11.72 6.05 -0.84
N ILE A 185 -11.18 6.80 -1.80
CA ILE A 185 -11.93 7.28 -2.97
C ILE A 185 -12.10 6.19 -4.04
N TRP A 186 -11.08 5.35 -4.22
CA TRP A 186 -11.07 4.34 -5.27
C TRP A 186 -11.38 2.93 -4.74
N ALA A 187 -10.52 2.37 -3.89
CA ALA A 187 -10.59 0.97 -3.49
C ALA A 187 -11.80 0.62 -2.60
N PHE A 188 -12.25 1.56 -1.75
CA PHE A 188 -13.39 1.37 -0.84
C PHE A 188 -14.70 2.00 -1.32
N ARG A 189 -14.80 2.35 -2.59
CA ARG A 189 -16.03 2.90 -3.17
C ARG A 189 -17.13 1.84 -3.09
N LYS A 190 -18.25 2.16 -2.42
CA LYS A 190 -19.40 1.24 -2.28
C LYS A 190 -19.90 0.83 -3.68
N PRO A 191 -20.11 -0.47 -3.95
CA PRO A 191 -20.70 -0.90 -5.21
C PRO A 191 -22.11 -0.32 -5.36
N LYS A 192 -22.51 0.05 -6.58
CA LYS A 192 -23.90 0.46 -6.87
C LYS A 192 -24.80 -0.75 -6.58
N LYS A 193 -25.89 -0.55 -5.83
CA LYS A 193 -26.91 -1.60 -5.63
C LYS A 193 -27.54 -1.90 -6.98
N THR A 194 -27.38 -3.13 -7.48
CA THR A 194 -28.16 -3.63 -8.60
C THR A 194 -29.57 -3.86 -8.11
N THR A 195 -30.51 -3.01 -8.49
CA THR A 195 -31.95 -3.29 -8.29
C THR A 195 -32.29 -4.43 -9.24
N VAL A 196 -32.57 -5.62 -8.69
CA VAL A 196 -33.19 -6.69 -9.47
C VAL A 196 -34.61 -6.21 -9.78
N VAL A 197 -34.88 -5.89 -11.04
CA VAL A 197 -36.25 -5.66 -11.50
C VAL A 197 -36.86 -7.04 -11.59
N GLU A 198 -37.79 -7.33 -10.68
CA GLU A 198 -38.62 -8.53 -10.73
C GLU A 198 -39.54 -8.36 -11.95
N ASP A 199 -39.36 -9.22 -12.96
CA ASP A 199 -40.22 -9.24 -14.14
C ASP A 199 -41.65 -9.49 -13.66
N ALA A 200 -42.50 -8.47 -13.76
CA ALA A 200 -43.92 -8.60 -13.52
C ALA A 200 -44.50 -9.56 -14.57
N GLU A 201 -45.12 -10.65 -14.11
CA GLU A 201 -45.80 -11.60 -15.00
C GLU A 201 -46.88 -10.86 -15.83
N PRO A 202 -47.00 -11.13 -17.14
CA PRO A 202 -48.02 -10.52 -17.97
C PRO A 202 -49.41 -11.00 -17.54
N VAL A 203 -50.30 -10.03 -17.31
CA VAL A 203 -51.72 -10.21 -16.97
C VAL A 203 -52.53 -10.70 -18.16
#